data_AF-A0A6M8VTI1-F1
#
_entry.id   AF-A0A6M8VTI1-F1
#
_cell.length_a   1.000
_cell.length_b   1.000
_cell.length_c   1.000
_cell.angle_alpha   90.00
_cell.angle_beta   90.00
_cell.angle_gamma   90.00
#
_symmetry.space_group_name_H-M   'P 1'
#
loop_
_entity.id
_entity.type
_entity.pdbx_description
1 polymer ?
#
loop_
_entity_poly.entity_id
_entity_poly.type
_entity_poly.pdbx_seq_one_letter_code
_entity_poly.pdbx_strand_id
1 'polypeptide(L)'
;MVKPIIFLDLDGVVADFELHARTHDKYHRDTGKLDREALDHQWWSTIPVFDGAKEFYATLQKIGTVKFLTGPMLHSGCHSGKAEWIQSFDDERGKWALRDLIICPSTDKHFLAGPNRILIDDRKNNIADWRLAGGIAILHTGDYEATLNAVHRALTGEAA
;
A
#
# COMPACT_ATOMS: atom_id res chain seq x y z
N MET A 1 0.05 -15.84 -20.91
CA MET A 1 0.21 -15.92 -19.44
C MET A 1 -0.97 -15.23 -18.77
N VAL A 2 -1.45 -15.76 -17.65
CA VAL A 2 -2.49 -15.09 -16.84
C VAL A 2 -1.85 -13.87 -16.18
N LYS A 3 -2.41 -12.67 -16.38
CA LYS A 3 -1.90 -11.46 -15.72
C LYS A 3 -1.93 -11.64 -14.19
N PRO A 4 -0.84 -11.29 -13.46
CA PRO A 4 -0.83 -11.38 -12.01
C PRO A 4 -1.80 -10.36 -11.40
N ILE A 5 -2.25 -10.65 -10.19
CA ILE A 5 -2.89 -9.65 -9.32
C ILE A 5 -1.80 -9.07 -8.42
N ILE A 6 -1.68 -7.75 -8.37
CA ILE A 6 -0.68 -7.03 -7.59
C ILE A 6 -1.42 -6.27 -6.49
N PHE A 7 -1.24 -6.70 -5.24
CA PHE A 7 -1.70 -5.99 -4.06
C PHE A 7 -0.62 -4.99 -3.65
N LEU A 8 -0.99 -3.72 -3.64
CA LEU A 8 -0.12 -2.58 -3.38
C LEU A 8 -0.54 -1.94 -2.06
N ASP A 9 0.34 -1.92 -1.06
CA ASP A 9 0.09 -1.17 0.16
C ASP A 9 0.08 0.34 -0.10
N LEU A 10 -0.53 1.09 0.81
CA LEU A 10 -0.59 2.56 0.73
C LEU A 10 0.50 3.20 1.59
N ASP A 11 0.31 3.13 2.91
CA ASP A 11 1.14 3.83 3.89
C ASP A 11 2.55 3.25 3.88
N GLY A 12 3.57 4.07 3.62
CA GLY A 12 4.95 3.59 3.52
C GLY A 12 5.33 3.00 2.16
N VAL A 13 4.42 2.96 1.18
CA VAL A 13 4.71 2.54 -0.20
C VAL A 13 4.39 3.63 -1.21
N VAL A 14 3.15 4.14 -1.25
CA VAL A 14 2.77 5.24 -2.16
C VAL A 14 2.29 6.49 -1.43
N ALA A 15 1.87 6.34 -0.17
CA ALA A 15 1.45 7.42 0.72
C ALA A 15 2.48 7.60 1.83
N ASP A 16 3.03 8.81 1.97
CA ASP A 16 4.04 9.14 2.98
C ASP A 16 3.38 9.49 4.32
N PHE A 17 2.81 8.45 4.93
CA PHE A 17 2.17 8.50 6.24
C PHE A 17 3.10 9.09 7.30
N GLU A 18 4.38 8.70 7.28
CA GLU A 18 5.33 9.03 8.33
C GLU A 18 5.72 10.51 8.30
N LEU A 19 6.03 11.05 7.12
CA LEU A 19 6.25 12.48 6.95
C LEU A 19 5.00 13.27 7.37
N HIS A 20 3.81 12.83 6.95
CA HIS A 20 2.57 13.51 7.28
C HIS A 20 2.31 13.55 8.78
N ALA A 21 2.49 12.42 9.46
CA ALA A 21 2.31 12.32 10.91
C ALA A 21 3.30 13.20 11.67
N ARG A 22 4.57 13.26 11.23
CA ARG A 22 5.60 14.10 11.85
C ARG A 22 5.36 15.59 11.62
N THR A 23 5.02 15.98 10.41
CA THR A 23 4.81 17.40 10.03
C THR A 23 3.55 18.00 10.64
N HIS A 24 2.57 17.16 11.00
CA HIS A 24 1.32 17.59 11.64
C HIS A 24 1.28 17.28 13.15
N ASP A 25 2.44 17.06 13.79
CA ASP A 25 2.59 16.81 15.22
C ASP A 25 1.67 15.71 15.77
N LYS A 26 1.44 14.63 15.00
CA LYS A 26 0.55 13.52 15.37
C LYS A 26 1.17 12.51 16.34
N TYR A 27 2.32 12.82 16.91
CA TYR A 27 3.00 11.98 17.89
C TYR A 27 2.91 12.63 19.27
N HIS A 28 2.42 11.91 20.27
CA HIS A 28 2.44 12.36 21.66
C HIS A 28 3.89 12.61 22.09
N ARG A 29 4.20 13.85 22.47
CA ARG A 29 5.56 14.29 22.84
C ARG A 29 6.18 13.43 23.94
N ASP A 30 5.37 12.99 24.91
CA ASP A 30 5.85 12.28 26.10
C ASP A 30 6.16 10.80 25.82
N THR A 31 5.44 10.17 24.90
CA THR A 31 5.53 8.72 24.66
C THR A 31 6.13 8.37 23.30
N GLY A 32 6.20 9.31 22.38
CA GLY A 32 6.54 9.08 20.97
C GLY A 32 5.52 8.22 20.23
N LYS A 33 4.38 7.89 20.85
CA LYS A 33 3.32 7.10 20.21
C LYS A 33 2.46 8.00 19.34
N LEU A 34 2.06 7.46 18.20
CA LEU A 34 1.09 8.07 17.31
C LEU A 34 -0.23 8.30 18.05
N ASP A 35 -0.70 9.54 18.06
CA ASP A 35 -2.01 9.96 18.53
C ASP A 35 -3.07 9.57 17.51
N ARG A 36 -3.63 8.38 17.69
CA ARG A 36 -4.58 7.78 16.73
C ARG A 36 -5.92 8.50 16.70
N GLU A 37 -6.31 9.13 17.80
CA GLU A 37 -7.57 9.86 17.91
C GLU A 37 -7.50 11.20 17.17
N ALA A 38 -6.30 11.77 17.02
CA ALA A 38 -6.05 12.99 16.26
C ALA A 38 -6.03 12.80 14.73
N LEU A 39 -6.22 11.58 14.21
CA LEU A 39 -6.17 11.25 12.78
C LEU A 39 -7.58 11.24 12.18
N ASP A 40 -8.10 12.43 11.93
CA ASP A 40 -9.41 12.63 11.32
C ASP A 40 -9.41 12.34 9.81
N HIS A 41 -10.61 12.39 9.21
CA HIS A 41 -10.80 12.17 7.78
C HIS A 41 -9.88 13.03 6.91
N GLN A 42 -9.78 14.33 7.23
CA GLN A 42 -9.00 15.28 6.42
C GLN A 42 -7.52 14.93 6.45
N TRP A 43 -7.00 14.53 7.61
CA TRP A 43 -5.62 14.06 7.73
C TRP A 43 -5.36 12.84 6.83
N TRP A 44 -6.25 11.84 6.86
CA TRP A 44 -6.11 10.65 6.01
C TRP A 44 -6.23 10.95 4.51
N SER A 45 -7.10 11.88 4.10
CA SER A 45 -7.30 12.22 2.68
C SER A 45 -6.20 13.10 2.11
N THR A 46 -5.35 13.71 2.95
CA THR A 46 -4.32 14.69 2.53
C THR A 46 -2.88 14.22 2.76
N ILE A 47 -2.68 12.93 3.06
CA ILE A 47 -1.34 12.33 3.14
C ILE A 47 -0.58 12.61 1.82
N PRO A 48 0.66 13.10 1.86
CA PRO A 48 1.43 13.35 0.66
C PRO A 48 1.76 12.04 -0.06
N VAL A 49 1.81 12.12 -1.39
CA VAL A 49 2.23 11.02 -2.26
C VAL A 49 3.77 11.01 -2.30
N PHE A 50 4.39 9.84 -2.23
CA PHE A 50 5.84 9.74 -2.43
C PHE A 50 6.24 10.14 -3.86
N ASP A 51 7.38 10.82 -4.01
CA ASP A 51 7.96 11.15 -5.32
C ASP A 51 8.16 9.88 -6.15
N GLY A 52 7.61 9.84 -7.38
CA GLY A 52 7.68 8.68 -8.27
C GLY A 52 6.58 7.62 -8.07
N ALA A 53 5.71 7.76 -7.06
CA ALA A 53 4.68 6.77 -6.77
C ALA A 53 3.65 6.61 -7.89
N LYS A 54 3.29 7.71 -8.57
CA LYS A 54 2.34 7.69 -9.69
C LYS A 54 2.92 6.92 -10.89
N GLU A 55 4.18 7.16 -11.23
CA GLU A 55 4.91 6.46 -12.29
C GLU A 55 5.10 4.98 -11.96
N PHE A 56 5.41 4.68 -10.71
CA PHE A 56 5.51 3.31 -10.20
C PHE A 56 4.17 2.57 -10.33
N TYR A 57 3.07 3.18 -9.87
CA TYR A 57 1.71 2.63 -9.99
C TYR A 57 1.32 2.39 -11.46
N ALA A 58 1.52 3.37 -12.34
CA ALA A 58 1.24 3.24 -13.77
C ALA A 58 2.07 2.13 -14.43
N THR A 59 3.29 1.89 -13.96
CA THR A 59 4.13 0.77 -14.41
C THR A 59 3.58 -0.58 -13.94
N LEU A 60 3.16 -0.70 -12.68
CA LEU A 60 2.54 -1.92 -12.16
C LEU A 60 1.24 -2.27 -12.90
N GLN A 61 0.42 -1.28 -13.28
CA GLN A 61 -0.80 -1.50 -14.07
C GLN A 61 -0.53 -2.09 -15.46
N LYS A 62 0.63 -1.82 -16.06
CA LYS A 62 1.05 -2.45 -17.32
C LYS A 62 1.41 -3.93 -17.12
N ILE A 63 1.93 -4.28 -15.94
CA ILE A 63 2.35 -5.64 -15.57
C ILE A 63 1.15 -6.51 -15.20
N GLY A 64 0.23 -6.02 -14.36
CA GLY A 64 -0.85 -6.82 -13.79
C GLY A 64 -2.08 -6.00 -13.38
N THR A 65 -3.07 -6.68 -12.81
CA THR A 65 -4.22 -6.02 -12.19
C THR A 65 -3.85 -5.55 -10.80
N VAL A 66 -3.75 -4.23 -10.61
CA VAL A 66 -3.39 -3.63 -9.32
C VAL A 66 -4.62 -3.49 -8.42
N LYS A 67 -4.47 -3.87 -7.15
CA LYS A 67 -5.43 -3.68 -6.06
C LYS A 67 -4.73 -2.93 -4.94
N PHE A 68 -5.33 -1.87 -4.42
CA PHE A 68 -4.84 -1.24 -3.20
C PHE A 68 -5.23 -2.11 -2.01
N LEU A 69 -4.26 -2.45 -1.14
CA LEU A 69 -4.48 -3.30 0.03
C LEU A 69 -3.89 -2.65 1.28
N THR A 70 -4.73 -1.99 2.06
CA THR A 70 -4.29 -1.14 3.18
C THR A 70 -4.94 -1.53 4.51
N GLY A 71 -4.23 -1.26 5.60
CA GLY A 71 -4.69 -1.47 6.95
C GLY A 71 -5.55 -0.30 7.47
N PRO A 72 -6.70 -0.56 8.13
CA PRO A 72 -7.42 0.49 8.84
C PRO A 72 -6.77 0.79 10.19
N MET A 73 -6.99 2.02 10.66
CA MET A 73 -7.02 2.33 12.08
C MET A 73 -8.45 2.29 12.60
N LEU A 74 -8.63 2.10 13.92
CA LEU A 74 -9.94 2.05 14.58
C LEU A 74 -10.59 3.45 14.68
N HIS A 75 -10.72 4.13 13.55
CA HIS A 75 -11.31 5.45 13.41
C HIS A 75 -12.08 5.52 12.08
N SER A 76 -13.33 6.00 12.08
CA SER A 76 -14.16 6.06 10.87
C SER A 76 -13.59 7.01 9.81
N GLY A 77 -12.87 8.04 10.25
CA GLY A 77 -12.11 8.95 9.38
C GLY A 77 -11.03 8.23 8.57
N CYS A 78 -10.46 7.14 9.08
CA CYS A 78 -9.44 6.36 8.38
C CYS A 78 -9.99 5.71 7.10
N HIS A 79 -11.13 5.04 7.19
CA HIS A 79 -11.72 4.34 6.04
C HIS A 79 -12.14 5.32 4.95
N SER A 80 -12.88 6.37 5.34
CA SER A 80 -13.37 7.38 4.41
C SER A 80 -12.23 8.20 3.80
N GLY A 81 -11.25 8.61 4.60
CA GLY A 81 -10.12 9.41 4.13
C GLY A 81 -9.20 8.63 3.19
N LYS A 82 -8.91 7.34 3.46
CA LYS A 82 -8.16 6.49 2.52
C LYS A 82 -8.90 6.26 1.20
N ALA A 83 -10.23 6.13 1.24
CA ALA A 83 -11.04 6.01 0.03
C ALA A 83 -11.01 7.31 -0.80
N GLU A 84 -11.07 8.47 -0.15
CA GLU A 84 -10.89 9.77 -0.83
C GLU A 84 -9.48 9.91 -1.40
N TRP A 85 -8.46 9.59 -0.62
CA TRP A 85 -7.06 9.63 -1.04
C TRP A 85 -6.81 8.84 -2.32
N ILE A 86 -7.34 7.61 -2.42
CA ILE A 86 -7.21 6.78 -3.63
C ILE A 86 -7.85 7.43 -4.86
N GLN A 87 -8.98 8.12 -4.70
CA GLN A 87 -9.63 8.82 -5.81
C GLN A 87 -8.80 10.00 -6.29
N SER A 88 -8.04 10.65 -5.41
CA SER A 88 -7.11 11.73 -5.76
C SER A 88 -5.78 11.21 -6.30
N PHE A 89 -5.32 10.04 -5.85
CA PHE A 89 -4.09 9.41 -6.32
C PHE A 89 -4.24 8.86 -7.75
N ASP A 90 -5.32 8.12 -7.99
CA ASP A 90 -5.74 7.61 -9.31
C ASP A 90 -6.85 8.52 -9.88
N ASP A 91 -6.50 9.78 -10.08
CA ASP A 91 -7.39 10.86 -10.53
C ASP A 91 -8.02 10.59 -11.90
N GLU A 92 -7.30 9.93 -12.80
CA GLU A 92 -7.84 9.48 -14.10
C GLU A 92 -9.07 8.58 -13.95
N ARG A 93 -9.05 7.67 -12.96
CA ARG A 93 -10.19 6.79 -12.67
C ARG A 93 -11.17 7.39 -11.67
N GLY A 94 -10.71 8.27 -10.79
CA GLY A 94 -11.48 8.88 -9.70
C GLY A 94 -12.23 7.81 -8.89
N LYS A 95 -13.55 7.99 -8.72
CA LYS A 95 -14.41 7.03 -7.98
C LYS A 95 -14.35 5.58 -8.48
N TRP A 96 -13.94 5.34 -9.73
CA TRP A 96 -13.82 3.98 -10.25
C TRP A 96 -12.60 3.23 -9.69
N ALA A 97 -11.61 3.94 -9.15
CA ALA A 97 -10.49 3.34 -8.43
C ALA A 97 -10.94 2.62 -7.15
N LEU A 98 -12.07 3.01 -6.56
CA LEU A 98 -12.63 2.38 -5.36
C LEU A 98 -12.99 0.90 -5.55
N ARG A 99 -13.18 0.45 -6.80
CA ARG A 99 -13.40 -0.98 -7.12
C ARG A 99 -12.16 -1.85 -6.86
N ASP A 100 -11.00 -1.22 -6.73
CA ASP A 100 -9.72 -1.88 -6.50
C ASP A 100 -9.17 -1.62 -5.08
N LEU A 101 -9.92 -0.92 -4.23
CA LEU A 101 -9.60 -0.69 -2.84
C LEU A 101 -10.07 -1.84 -1.96
N ILE A 102 -9.14 -2.40 -1.19
CA ILE A 102 -9.40 -3.38 -0.14
C ILE A 102 -8.81 -2.83 1.16
N ILE A 103 -9.68 -2.68 2.17
CA ILE A 103 -9.29 -2.30 3.53
C ILE A 103 -9.52 -3.50 4.43
N CYS A 104 -8.44 -4.02 5.03
CA CYS A 104 -8.53 -5.10 6.01
C CYS A 104 -7.40 -4.97 7.04
N PRO A 105 -7.53 -5.55 8.26
CA PRO A 105 -6.45 -5.55 9.24
C PRO A 105 -5.13 -6.04 8.62
N SER A 106 -4.01 -5.41 9.00
CA SER A 106 -2.69 -5.75 8.44
C SER A 106 -2.37 -7.24 8.60
N THR A 107 -2.76 -7.83 9.73
CA THR A 107 -2.59 -9.25 10.05
C THR A 107 -3.39 -10.17 9.14
N ASP A 108 -4.41 -9.66 8.46
CA ASP A 108 -5.37 -10.44 7.67
C ASP A 108 -5.08 -10.34 6.17
N LYS A 109 -4.11 -9.51 5.76
CA LYS A 109 -3.71 -9.36 4.35
C LYS A 109 -3.40 -10.73 3.72
N HIS A 110 -2.74 -11.62 4.44
CA HIS A 110 -2.33 -12.94 3.96
C HIS A 110 -3.50 -13.84 3.48
N PHE A 111 -4.73 -13.60 3.91
CA PHE A 111 -5.90 -14.35 3.41
C PHE A 111 -6.18 -14.10 1.92
N LEU A 112 -5.63 -13.04 1.34
CA LEU A 112 -5.73 -12.73 -0.09
C LEU A 112 -4.58 -13.32 -0.92
N ALA A 113 -3.59 -13.92 -0.28
CA ALA A 113 -2.45 -14.54 -0.95
C ALA A 113 -2.87 -15.74 -1.81
N GLY A 114 -1.95 -16.17 -2.67
CA GLY A 114 -2.11 -17.35 -3.50
C GLY A 114 -1.26 -17.31 -4.76
N PRO A 115 -1.35 -18.35 -5.60
CA PRO A 115 -0.58 -18.43 -6.84
C PRO A 115 -0.83 -17.22 -7.74
N ASN A 116 0.25 -16.68 -8.33
CA ASN A 116 0.20 -15.52 -9.23
C ASN A 116 -0.37 -14.23 -8.59
N ARG A 117 -0.27 -14.11 -7.26
CA ARG A 117 -0.65 -12.91 -6.50
C ARG A 117 0.57 -12.33 -5.80
N ILE A 118 0.85 -11.06 -6.08
CA ILE A 118 1.99 -10.32 -5.55
C ILE A 118 1.51 -9.40 -4.43
N LEU A 119 2.21 -9.33 -3.30
CA LEU A 119 2.10 -8.25 -2.34
C LEU A 119 3.37 -7.40 -2.38
N ILE A 120 3.18 -6.08 -2.52
CA ILE A 120 4.19 -5.05 -2.36
C ILE A 120 3.82 -4.25 -1.11
N ASP A 121 4.64 -4.34 -0.08
CA ASP A 121 4.35 -3.81 1.26
C ASP A 121 5.67 -3.46 1.97
N ASP A 122 5.68 -2.44 2.81
CA ASP A 122 6.87 -1.99 3.55
C ASP A 122 7.11 -2.81 4.83
N ARG A 123 6.12 -3.59 5.29
CA ARG A 123 6.20 -4.35 6.55
C ARG A 123 6.68 -5.77 6.33
N LYS A 124 7.84 -6.08 6.92
CA LYS A 124 8.44 -7.43 6.92
C LYS A 124 7.50 -8.54 7.37
N ASN A 125 6.63 -8.28 8.36
CA ASN A 125 5.67 -9.28 8.85
C ASN A 125 4.61 -9.60 7.78
N ASN A 126 4.05 -8.59 7.12
CA ASN A 126 3.09 -8.80 6.03
C ASN A 126 3.73 -9.62 4.89
N ILE A 127 4.99 -9.33 4.56
CA ILE A 127 5.76 -10.07 3.54
C ILE A 127 6.00 -11.53 3.96
N ALA A 128 6.35 -11.78 5.22
CA ALA A 128 6.54 -13.13 5.74
C ALA A 128 5.23 -13.93 5.69
N ASP A 129 4.14 -13.36 6.20
CA ASP A 129 2.83 -14.02 6.25
C ASP A 129 2.27 -14.29 4.85
N TRP A 130 2.41 -13.33 3.92
CA TRP A 130 1.98 -13.50 2.53
C TRP A 130 2.74 -14.61 1.81
N ARG A 131 4.05 -14.70 2.03
CA ARG A 131 4.88 -15.77 1.48
C ARG A 131 4.49 -17.13 2.04
N LEU A 132 4.26 -17.23 3.34
CA LEU A 132 3.80 -18.47 4.00
C LEU A 132 2.43 -18.91 3.47
N ALA A 133 1.56 -17.97 3.14
CA ALA A 133 0.25 -18.22 2.53
C ALA A 133 0.32 -18.53 1.00
N GLY A 134 1.51 -18.70 0.43
CA GLY A 134 1.71 -19.15 -0.95
C GLY A 134 1.61 -18.05 -2.00
N GLY A 135 1.74 -16.78 -1.62
CA GLY A 135 1.84 -15.65 -2.53
C GLY A 135 3.29 -15.21 -2.81
N ILE A 136 3.44 -14.36 -3.82
CA ILE A 136 4.70 -13.68 -4.12
C ILE A 136 4.79 -12.44 -3.22
N ALA A 137 5.84 -12.30 -2.43
CA ALA A 137 5.96 -11.21 -1.46
C ALA A 137 7.23 -10.39 -1.69
N ILE A 138 7.07 -9.08 -1.90
CA ILE A 138 8.12 -8.13 -2.24
C ILE A 138 8.13 -7.02 -1.18
N LEU A 139 9.22 -6.96 -0.41
CA LEU A 139 9.43 -5.90 0.56
C LEU A 139 9.81 -4.61 -0.18
N HIS A 140 9.01 -3.56 -0.01
CA HIS A 140 9.36 -2.22 -0.46
C HIS A 140 10.19 -1.50 0.62
N THR A 141 11.25 -0.81 0.21
CA THR A 141 12.16 -0.11 1.13
C THR A 141 12.43 1.35 0.71
N GLY A 142 11.50 1.96 -0.04
CA GLY A 142 11.64 3.32 -0.56
C GLY A 142 12.30 3.43 -1.94
N ASP A 143 12.65 2.30 -2.57
CA ASP A 143 13.25 2.25 -3.91
C ASP A 143 12.30 1.54 -4.90
N TYR A 144 11.68 2.33 -5.78
CA TYR A 144 10.75 1.79 -6.78
C TYR A 144 11.45 1.00 -7.88
N GLU A 145 12.67 1.35 -8.28
CA GLU A 145 13.39 0.59 -9.31
C GLU A 145 13.74 -0.79 -8.79
N ALA A 146 14.28 -0.87 -7.57
CA ALA A 146 14.55 -2.15 -6.91
C ALA A 146 13.27 -2.99 -6.75
N THR A 147 12.16 -2.35 -6.41
CA THR A 147 10.86 -3.00 -6.27
C THR A 147 10.35 -3.56 -7.61
N LEU A 148 10.41 -2.78 -8.69
CA LEU A 148 10.02 -3.22 -10.03
C LEU A 148 10.92 -4.35 -10.54
N ASN A 149 12.22 -4.28 -10.28
CA ASN A 149 13.16 -5.34 -10.62
C ASN A 149 12.83 -6.65 -9.87
N ALA A 150 12.43 -6.56 -8.59
CA ALA A 150 11.98 -7.72 -7.83
C ALA A 150 10.65 -8.30 -8.38
N VAL A 151 9.71 -7.43 -8.81
CA VAL A 151 8.47 -7.87 -9.49
C VAL A 151 8.82 -8.63 -10.77
N HIS A 152 9.74 -8.11 -11.58
CA HIS A 152 10.14 -8.74 -12.83
C HIS A 152 10.76 -10.12 -12.60
N ARG A 153 11.77 -10.22 -11.72
CA ARG A 153 12.42 -11.49 -11.39
C ARG A 153 11.43 -12.55 -10.89
N ALA A 154 10.51 -12.15 -10.00
CA ALA A 154 9.50 -13.05 -9.48
C ALA A 154 8.54 -13.60 -10.55
N LEU A 155 8.30 -12.84 -11.62
CA LEU A 155 7.44 -13.25 -12.74
C LEU A 155 8.18 -14.04 -13.82
N THR A 156 9.48 -13.82 -14.01
CA THR A 156 10.30 -14.56 -14.98
C THR A 156 10.88 -15.86 -14.42
N GLY A 157 10.81 -16.06 -13.10
CA GLY A 157 11.41 -17.22 -12.44
C GLY A 157 12.92 -17.12 -12.31
N GLU A 158 13.49 -15.94 -12.55
CA GLU A 158 14.89 -15.65 -12.28
C GLU A 158 15.05 -15.54 -10.75
N ALA A 159 15.91 -16.40 -10.17
CA ALA A 159 16.15 -16.39 -8.74
C ALA A 159 16.59 -14.99 -8.28
N ALA A 160 15.92 -14.47 -7.24
CA ALA A 160 16.25 -13.21 -6.60
C ALA A 160 17.51 -13.31 -5.73
#